data_AF-A0A1D2VMH5-F1
#
_entry.id   AF-A0A1D2VMH5-F1
#
_cell.length_a   1.000
_cell.length_b   1.000
_cell.length_c   1.000
_cell.angle_alpha   90.00
_cell.angle_beta   90.00
_cell.angle_gamma   90.00
#
_symmetry.space_group_name_H-M   'P 1'
#
loop_
_entity.id
_entity.type
_entity.pdbx_description
1 polymer ?
#
loop_
_entity_poly.entity_id
_entity_poly.type
_entity_poly.pdbx_seq_one_letter_code
_entity_poly.pdbx_strand_id
1 'polypeptide(L)'
;MSSTLARSQFFFIKNNSILSITKSCSSSLCKASSRQVNKVSLETDSELCRQPAALLSSTNQSQLSAPLNSTTKRLFSTNSFNIGIRNNGLNNHTFQISKKKTSSSITEKFFNRGFSSLNSALTSSSTTTSAIYGSSTDSTSNPSISFDNSPSISKQESGKKRADKPLVNSSSSVGWWLLGTSGLVFGIVVLGGLTRLTESGLSITEWKPVTGTLPPLNEQQWIEEFEKYKLSPEFIQLNSHIDLDDFKFIFFMEWFHRLWGRAIGVIMIAPSVYFFAKRKTSRHINRRMVLLTALLGLQGVIGWWMVYSGLDQAQLDDRKSKPTVSQYRLTTHLGAAFLLYIGMFWTGLEILRENSWINNPKDAVKTFQKLQSPLLNPIRKISIGLVAFTFITAMTGGMVAGLDAGLIYNTFPKMGETWLPSSRELWDLQYTRKDDKSDWFFRNLFDNPTTVQLHHRVWATVTFFSVVGAHMYVNKYKAIIPKKAIRLMHGLMGIVTAQAALGITTLIYLVPISLGALHQAGAVALLTVCLAFAARLRKPRFPIILLINNLNRNLIKKNASKIKNL
;
A
#
# COMPACT_ATOMS: atom_id res chain seq x y z
N MET A 1 33.12 33.19 7.75
CA MET A 1 32.90 33.89 6.47
C MET A 1 33.57 33.05 5.42
N SER A 2 32.80 32.38 4.55
CA SER A 2 32.45 32.88 3.20
C SER A 2 33.62 32.74 2.23
N SER A 3 33.50 32.23 1.00
CA SER A 3 32.39 31.52 0.31
C SER A 3 32.83 31.24 -1.13
N THR A 4 32.69 30.01 -1.63
CA THR A 4 32.41 29.83 -3.07
C THR A 4 31.76 28.48 -3.35
N LEU A 5 30.63 28.51 -4.07
CA LEU A 5 29.97 27.33 -4.60
C LEU A 5 30.67 26.86 -5.89
N ALA A 6 30.69 25.54 -6.11
CA ALA A 6 30.86 24.96 -7.43
C ALA A 6 29.65 24.06 -7.75
N ARG A 7 28.78 24.53 -8.66
CA ARG A 7 27.68 23.73 -9.24
C ARG A 7 28.26 22.59 -10.08
N SER A 8 27.89 21.34 -9.80
CA SER A 8 28.13 20.21 -10.71
C SER A 8 26.92 20.04 -11.65
N GLN A 9 27.10 20.38 -12.92
CA GLN A 9 26.14 20.06 -13.98
C GLN A 9 26.23 18.56 -14.32
N PHE A 10 25.09 17.87 -14.40
CA PHE A 10 25.02 16.49 -14.87
C PHE A 10 24.74 16.45 -16.38
N PHE A 11 25.77 16.16 -17.18
CA PHE A 11 25.61 15.83 -18.60
C PHE A 11 25.21 14.36 -18.78
N PHE A 12 24.07 14.12 -19.44
CA PHE A 12 23.69 12.80 -19.93
C PHE A 12 24.36 12.53 -21.29
N ILE A 13 25.37 11.67 -21.33
CA ILE A 13 25.91 11.15 -22.61
C ILE A 13 25.14 9.90 -23.01
N LYS A 14 24.51 9.99 -24.18
CA LYS A 14 23.79 8.92 -24.86
C LYS A 14 24.78 8.19 -25.79
N ASN A 15 25.00 6.90 -25.59
CA ASN A 15 25.42 6.03 -26.70
C ASN A 15 25.16 4.54 -26.44
N ASN A 16 24.53 3.88 -27.41
CA ASN A 16 24.46 2.44 -27.53
C ASN A 16 25.65 1.97 -28.37
N SER A 17 26.33 0.88 -27.98
CA SER A 17 26.76 -0.17 -28.92
C SER A 17 27.22 -1.43 -28.20
N ILE A 18 27.11 -2.54 -28.92
CA ILE A 18 27.28 -3.93 -28.45
C ILE A 18 28.72 -4.37 -28.70
N LEU A 19 29.36 -5.04 -27.73
CA LEU A 19 29.95 -6.39 -27.94
C LEU A 19 30.46 -7.01 -26.63
N SER A 20 30.38 -8.34 -26.56
CA SER A 20 30.98 -9.18 -25.51
C SER A 20 32.42 -9.54 -25.84
N ILE A 21 33.28 -9.76 -24.83
CA ILE A 21 34.25 -10.89 -24.77
C ILE A 21 34.85 -11.05 -23.35
N THR A 22 35.34 -12.26 -23.09
CA THR A 22 35.52 -13.00 -21.83
C THR A 22 36.71 -12.69 -20.91
N LYS A 23 36.61 -13.21 -19.67
CA LYS A 23 37.65 -13.87 -18.82
C LYS A 23 38.66 -13.05 -17.97
N SER A 24 38.43 -13.12 -16.65
CA SER A 24 39.33 -13.72 -15.63
C SER A 24 40.79 -13.27 -15.48
N CYS A 25 41.14 -12.69 -14.32
CA CYS A 25 42.20 -13.23 -13.44
C CYS A 25 42.03 -12.77 -11.97
N SER A 26 42.71 -13.46 -11.04
CA SER A 26 42.62 -13.30 -9.58
C SER A 26 43.86 -12.63 -8.98
N SER A 27 43.74 -12.16 -7.72
CA SER A 27 44.81 -12.10 -6.67
C SER A 27 46.07 -11.23 -6.95
N SER A 28 46.81 -10.70 -5.98
CA SER A 28 46.68 -10.49 -4.52
C SER A 28 47.86 -9.61 -4.04
N LEU A 29 47.96 -9.36 -2.72
CA LEU A 29 49.13 -8.81 -1.98
C LEU A 29 49.38 -7.27 -2.10
N CYS A 30 50.16 -6.63 -1.20
CA CYS A 30 50.26 -6.69 0.28
C CYS A 30 51.30 -5.65 0.75
N LYS A 31 51.06 -4.93 1.87
CA LYS A 31 52.08 -4.16 2.65
C LYS A 31 52.81 -2.99 1.91
N ALA A 32 53.46 -2.02 2.57
CA ALA A 32 53.32 -1.41 3.90
C ALA A 32 54.20 -0.14 4.01
N SER A 33 54.08 0.59 5.13
CA SER A 33 55.13 1.42 5.78
C SER A 33 55.37 2.87 5.30
N SER A 34 54.68 3.79 5.97
CA SER A 34 55.26 4.83 6.85
C SER A 34 56.60 5.54 6.51
N ARG A 35 56.57 6.88 6.49
CA ARG A 35 57.53 7.73 7.23
C ARG A 35 57.02 9.16 7.49
N GLN A 36 57.23 9.58 8.75
CA GLN A 36 57.57 10.91 9.33
C GLN A 36 57.31 12.19 8.50
N VAL A 37 56.54 13.18 9.00
CA VAL A 37 56.82 14.11 10.13
C VAL A 37 57.89 15.17 9.81
N ASN A 38 57.47 16.43 9.71
CA ASN A 38 58.06 17.54 10.47
C ASN A 38 57.17 18.79 10.56
N LYS A 39 57.35 19.55 11.64
CA LYS A 39 56.75 20.87 11.93
C LYS A 39 57.49 22.00 11.20
N VAL A 40 56.89 23.19 11.13
CA VAL A 40 57.42 24.46 11.72
C VAL A 40 56.29 25.53 11.71
N SER A 41 56.36 26.48 12.64
CA SER A 41 55.35 27.52 12.94
C SER A 41 55.77 28.92 12.42
N LEU A 42 54.87 29.91 12.60
CA LEU A 42 55.05 31.37 12.94
C LEU A 42 53.85 32.15 12.31
N GLU A 43 53.04 32.92 13.05
CA GLU A 43 53.25 34.32 13.56
C GLU A 43 53.45 35.34 12.41
N THR A 44 52.87 36.54 12.36
CA THR A 44 51.78 37.30 13.06
C THR A 44 51.12 38.21 11.97
N ASP A 45 49.97 38.89 12.10
CA ASP A 45 49.74 40.14 12.86
C ASP A 45 48.33 40.74 12.55
N SER A 46 47.91 41.62 13.48
CA SER A 46 47.04 42.84 13.44
C SER A 46 46.52 43.43 12.09
N GLU A 47 45.48 44.29 11.98
CA GLU A 47 44.62 45.01 12.95
C GLU A 47 43.29 45.57 12.33
N LEU A 48 42.34 45.96 13.21
CA LEU A 48 41.34 47.06 13.11
C LEU A 48 40.18 47.18 12.06
N CYS A 49 39.00 47.50 12.63
CA CYS A 49 38.04 48.59 12.28
C CYS A 49 36.64 48.33 11.63
N ARG A 50 35.61 48.46 12.50
CA ARG A 50 34.35 49.26 12.40
C ARG A 50 33.21 48.89 11.41
N GLN A 51 32.11 48.41 12.03
CA GLN A 51 30.70 48.73 11.74
C GLN A 51 30.31 50.14 12.30
N PRO A 52 29.04 50.64 12.27
CA PRO A 52 27.78 50.12 11.70
C PRO A 52 26.95 51.14 10.85
N ALA A 53 25.82 50.68 10.30
CA ALA A 53 24.64 51.53 10.04
C ALA A 53 23.33 50.72 10.21
N ALA A 54 22.39 51.24 11.00
CA ALA A 54 21.06 50.67 11.22
C ALA A 54 20.04 51.79 11.45
N LEU A 55 18.91 51.76 10.74
CA LEU A 55 17.73 52.65 10.76
C LEU A 55 16.80 52.12 9.63
N LEU A 56 15.47 52.01 9.71
CA LEU A 56 14.44 52.69 10.50
C LEU A 56 13.31 51.72 10.95
N SER A 57 12.56 52.12 11.98
CA SER A 57 11.22 51.62 12.32
C SER A 57 10.38 52.76 12.94
N SER A 58 9.09 52.50 13.24
CA SER A 58 8.07 53.41 13.82
C SER A 58 7.40 54.37 12.80
N THR A 59 6.14 54.12 12.39
CA THR A 59 4.81 54.48 12.96
C THR A 59 4.31 55.90 12.63
N ASN A 60 3.13 56.02 11.99
CA ASN A 60 1.96 56.67 12.62
C ASN A 60 0.65 56.50 11.85
N GLN A 61 -0.47 56.65 12.58
CA GLN A 61 -1.85 56.58 12.09
C GLN A 61 -2.31 57.93 11.50
N SER A 62 -3.32 57.89 10.62
CA SER A 62 -4.43 58.86 10.64
C SER A 62 -5.67 58.31 9.95
N GLN A 63 -6.85 58.78 10.36
CA GLN A 63 -8.17 58.35 9.91
C GLN A 63 -8.74 59.27 8.82
N LEU A 64 -9.66 58.74 8.00
CA LEU A 64 -10.89 59.32 7.41
C LEU A 64 -11.29 58.37 6.24
N SER A 65 -12.54 58.15 5.82
CA SER A 65 -13.89 58.48 6.31
C SER A 65 -14.89 57.61 5.52
N ALA A 66 -16.02 57.22 6.11
CA ALA A 66 -17.11 56.53 5.38
C ALA A 66 -17.92 57.51 4.50
N PRO A 67 -18.83 56.99 3.65
CA PRO A 67 -20.24 57.23 3.99
C PRO A 67 -21.18 56.01 3.83
N LEU A 68 -22.39 56.16 4.39
CA LEU A 68 -23.46 55.17 4.46
C LEU A 68 -24.39 55.14 3.22
N ASN A 69 -25.01 53.99 2.97
CA ASN A 69 -26.47 53.78 2.86
C ASN A 69 -26.74 52.26 2.66
N SER A 70 -27.53 51.54 3.47
CA SER A 70 -29.01 51.60 3.64
C SER A 70 -29.73 51.26 2.31
N THR A 71 -30.74 50.38 2.19
CA THR A 71 -31.91 50.17 3.07
C THR A 71 -32.71 48.88 2.69
N THR A 72 -33.12 48.04 3.66
CA THR A 72 -34.27 47.07 3.62
C THR A 72 -34.26 45.89 2.61
N LYS A 73 -35.08 44.81 2.63
CA LYS A 73 -36.18 44.17 3.42
C LYS A 73 -36.14 42.64 3.01
N ARG A 74 -36.78 41.61 3.59
CA ARG A 74 -37.76 41.39 4.69
C ARG A 74 -37.65 39.91 5.17
N LEU A 75 -38.05 39.62 6.41
CA LEU A 75 -38.70 38.39 6.94
C LEU A 75 -38.60 37.02 6.20
N PHE A 76 -38.20 35.98 6.94
CA PHE A 76 -39.14 34.91 7.37
C PHE A 76 -38.79 34.44 8.79
N SER A 77 -39.82 34.03 9.55
CA SER A 77 -39.74 33.63 10.96
C SER A 77 -40.56 32.34 11.17
N THR A 78 -40.48 31.78 12.39
CA THR A 78 -41.16 30.57 12.89
C THR A 78 -40.54 29.23 12.43
N ASN A 79 -40.40 28.18 13.26
CA ASN A 79 -40.88 27.97 14.64
C ASN A 79 -39.80 27.41 15.58
N SER A 80 -39.84 27.86 16.83
CA SER A 80 -39.17 27.20 17.97
C SER A 80 -40.19 26.36 18.73
N PHE A 81 -39.85 25.12 19.08
CA PHE A 81 -40.57 24.35 20.12
C PHE A 81 -39.64 24.13 21.30
N ASN A 82 -40.15 24.34 22.51
CA ASN A 82 -39.37 24.41 23.74
C ASN A 82 -40.08 23.61 24.85
N ILE A 83 -39.37 22.66 25.49
CA ILE A 83 -39.63 21.97 26.77
C ILE A 83 -38.28 21.27 27.08
N GLY A 84 -37.62 21.38 28.24
CA GLY A 84 -37.93 22.13 29.46
C GLY A 84 -37.89 21.23 30.70
N ILE A 85 -36.71 20.96 31.29
CA ILE A 85 -36.57 20.29 32.60
C ILE A 85 -35.52 20.98 33.50
N ARG A 86 -35.91 21.07 34.78
CA ARG A 86 -35.36 21.77 35.95
C ARG A 86 -33.88 21.58 36.31
N ASN A 87 -33.34 22.60 36.96
CA ASN A 87 -32.18 22.53 37.87
C ASN A 87 -32.58 22.02 39.27
N ASN A 88 -31.67 21.26 39.88
CA ASN A 88 -31.37 21.07 41.32
C ASN A 88 -29.98 20.37 41.32
N GLY A 89 -29.02 20.59 42.21
CA GLY A 89 -29.03 21.26 43.52
C GLY A 89 -28.12 20.44 44.45
N LEU A 90 -26.89 20.92 44.70
CA LEU A 90 -25.85 20.47 45.64
C LEU A 90 -25.67 18.96 45.96
N ASN A 91 -24.43 18.46 45.86
CA ASN A 91 -23.64 18.16 47.06
C ASN A 91 -22.17 17.80 46.76
N ASN A 92 -21.27 18.28 47.64
CA ASN A 92 -19.86 17.91 47.65
C ASN A 92 -19.68 16.55 48.35
N HIS A 93 -18.83 15.67 47.82
CA HIS A 93 -18.16 14.66 48.65
C HIS A 93 -16.72 14.38 48.23
N THR A 94 -15.84 14.54 49.23
CA THR A 94 -14.40 14.30 49.22
C THR A 94 -14.06 12.85 48.82
N PHE A 95 -13.16 12.67 47.85
CA PHE A 95 -12.62 11.35 47.51
C PHE A 95 -11.34 11.07 48.32
N GLN A 96 -11.40 10.14 49.27
CA GLN A 96 -10.19 9.67 49.96
C GLN A 96 -9.36 8.74 49.07
N ILE A 97 -8.04 8.86 49.21
CA ILE A 97 -7.05 7.98 48.59
C ILE A 97 -7.00 6.66 49.38
N SER A 98 -7.29 5.53 48.73
CA SER A 98 -7.00 4.20 49.27
C SER A 98 -6.15 3.37 48.31
N LYS A 99 -4.95 2.99 48.76
CA LYS A 99 -4.03 2.12 48.02
C LYS A 99 -4.56 0.69 48.02
N LYS A 100 -4.76 0.08 46.85
CA LYS A 100 -4.91 -1.39 46.74
C LYS A 100 -4.09 -1.96 45.59
N LYS A 101 -3.16 -2.87 45.94
CA LYS A 101 -2.42 -3.72 45.00
C LYS A 101 -3.34 -4.83 44.47
N THR A 102 -3.44 -5.00 43.16
CA THR A 102 -3.67 -6.30 42.50
C THR A 102 -3.39 -6.24 40.98
N SER A 103 -2.29 -6.89 40.59
CA SER A 103 -2.20 -7.92 39.53
C SER A 103 -3.17 -7.92 38.33
N SER A 104 -2.63 -7.58 37.16
CA SER A 104 -2.74 -8.35 35.90
C SER A 104 -3.99 -9.24 35.62
N SER A 105 -5.05 -8.69 35.00
CA SER A 105 -6.01 -9.48 34.18
C SER A 105 -7.01 -8.62 33.35
N ILE A 106 -6.54 -7.73 32.46
CA ILE A 106 -7.44 -6.91 31.61
C ILE A 106 -7.06 -6.94 30.10
N THR A 107 -5.80 -7.19 29.75
CA THR A 107 -5.32 -7.13 28.36
C THR A 107 -5.79 -8.27 27.44
N GLU A 108 -6.20 -9.43 27.96
CA GLU A 108 -6.69 -10.54 27.11
C GLU A 108 -8.14 -10.36 26.61
N LYS A 109 -9.01 -9.66 27.35
CA LYS A 109 -10.45 -9.59 27.03
C LYS A 109 -10.79 -8.59 25.92
N PHE A 110 -9.96 -7.56 25.70
CA PHE A 110 -10.16 -6.61 24.60
C PHE A 110 -9.69 -7.16 23.25
N PHE A 111 -8.62 -7.97 23.21
CA PHE A 111 -8.07 -8.47 21.95
C PHE A 111 -8.97 -9.52 21.25
N ASN A 112 -9.75 -10.30 22.02
CA ASN A 112 -10.62 -11.34 21.48
C ASN A 112 -11.98 -10.83 20.94
N ARG A 113 -12.43 -9.61 21.28
CA ARG A 113 -13.70 -9.05 20.78
C ARG A 113 -13.58 -8.31 19.44
N GLY A 114 -12.40 -7.80 19.08
CA GLY A 114 -12.19 -7.10 17.80
C GLY A 114 -12.11 -8.00 16.56
N PHE A 115 -11.87 -9.31 16.73
CA PHE A 115 -11.63 -10.23 15.62
C PHE A 115 -12.83 -11.13 15.24
N SER A 116 -13.93 -11.11 16.00
CA SER A 116 -15.11 -11.95 15.74
C SER A 116 -16.15 -11.30 14.82
N SER A 117 -16.31 -9.97 14.85
CA SER A 117 -17.33 -9.25 14.06
C SER A 117 -17.02 -9.16 12.55
N LEU A 118 -15.77 -9.33 12.14
CA LEU A 118 -15.34 -9.30 10.74
C LEU A 118 -15.61 -10.61 9.96
N ASN A 119 -16.03 -11.69 10.64
CA ASN A 119 -16.39 -12.96 9.99
C ASN A 119 -17.91 -13.17 9.83
N SER A 120 -18.77 -12.38 10.48
CA SER A 120 -20.23 -12.57 10.47
C SER A 120 -20.97 -11.82 9.37
N ALA A 121 -20.30 -10.93 8.62
CA ALA A 121 -20.93 -10.06 7.61
C ALA A 121 -20.94 -10.60 6.16
N LEU A 122 -20.60 -11.88 5.93
CA LEU A 122 -20.53 -12.47 4.58
C LEU A 122 -21.23 -13.82 4.41
N THR A 123 -22.09 -14.23 5.35
CA THR A 123 -22.82 -15.51 5.30
C THR A 123 -24.29 -15.38 5.71
N SER A 124 -25.08 -14.62 4.94
CA SER A 124 -26.55 -14.58 5.09
C SER A 124 -27.24 -14.05 3.82
N SER A 125 -27.27 -14.85 2.75
CA SER A 125 -28.19 -14.66 1.61
C SER A 125 -28.30 -15.93 0.75
N SER A 126 -29.09 -16.90 1.20
CA SER A 126 -29.68 -17.93 0.34
C SER A 126 -30.84 -18.66 1.05
N THR A 127 -32.05 -18.21 0.71
CA THR A 127 -33.26 -19.03 0.49
C THR A 127 -33.82 -19.88 1.65
N THR A 128 -34.97 -19.46 2.17
CA THR A 128 -35.94 -20.31 2.86
C THR A 128 -37.13 -20.60 1.96
N THR A 129 -37.24 -21.82 1.45
CA THR A 129 -38.49 -22.39 0.94
C THR A 129 -39.20 -23.11 2.09
N SER A 130 -40.42 -22.68 2.42
CA SER A 130 -41.26 -23.36 3.41
C SER A 130 -42.31 -24.19 2.68
N ALA A 131 -42.45 -25.46 3.05
CA ALA A 131 -43.58 -26.29 2.65
C ALA A 131 -44.76 -26.06 3.59
N ILE A 132 -45.98 -26.11 3.05
CA ILE A 132 -47.23 -26.21 3.83
C ILE A 132 -47.99 -27.44 3.34
N TYR A 133 -48.51 -28.19 4.31
CA TYR A 133 -49.34 -29.38 4.13
C TYR A 133 -50.81 -28.99 4.00
N GLY A 134 -51.62 -29.76 3.26
CA GLY A 134 -53.08 -29.73 3.44
C GLY A 134 -53.91 -30.21 2.24
N SER A 135 -54.62 -31.33 2.44
CA SER A 135 -55.88 -31.77 1.76
C SER A 135 -55.85 -31.92 0.22
N SER A 136 -56.47 -32.91 -0.42
CA SER A 136 -57.71 -33.65 -0.09
C SER A 136 -57.72 -35.06 -0.73
N THR A 137 -58.58 -35.94 -0.25
CA THR A 137 -58.88 -37.25 -0.85
C THR A 137 -60.05 -37.20 -1.86
N ASP A 138 -60.18 -38.29 -2.63
CA ASP A 138 -61.34 -38.74 -3.43
C ASP A 138 -61.81 -37.82 -4.59
N SER A 139 -61.91 -38.29 -5.84
CA SER A 139 -62.79 -39.40 -6.21
C SER A 139 -62.66 -39.82 -7.70
N THR A 140 -62.91 -41.11 -7.95
CA THR A 140 -63.46 -41.74 -9.19
C THR A 140 -63.29 -41.08 -10.57
N SER A 141 -62.59 -41.77 -11.49
CA SER A 141 -63.25 -42.53 -12.59
C SER A 141 -62.24 -43.15 -13.58
N ASN A 142 -62.45 -44.44 -13.91
CA ASN A 142 -61.85 -45.15 -15.05
C ASN A 142 -62.77 -44.93 -16.28
N PRO A 143 -62.27 -45.00 -17.54
CA PRO A 143 -62.20 -46.32 -18.20
C PRO A 143 -61.01 -46.59 -19.15
N SER A 144 -60.62 -47.87 -19.16
CA SER A 144 -60.02 -48.71 -20.22
C SER A 144 -59.58 -48.12 -21.57
N ILE A 145 -58.43 -48.60 -22.08
CA ILE A 145 -58.34 -49.45 -23.30
C ILE A 145 -56.99 -50.21 -23.34
N SER A 146 -56.95 -51.27 -24.14
CA SER A 146 -56.05 -52.44 -24.15
C SER A 146 -54.73 -52.34 -24.94
N PHE A 147 -53.78 -53.22 -24.59
CA PHE A 147 -52.72 -53.89 -25.40
C PHE A 147 -52.29 -53.26 -26.75
N ASP A 148 -50.98 -53.04 -26.99
CA ASP A 148 -50.11 -54.12 -27.52
C ASP A 148 -48.59 -53.76 -27.68
N ASN A 149 -47.78 -54.83 -27.79
CA ASN A 149 -46.41 -55.03 -28.31
C ASN A 149 -45.37 -53.89 -28.57
N SER A 150 -44.12 -54.21 -28.18
CA SER A 150 -42.84 -53.61 -28.61
C SER A 150 -42.37 -54.10 -30.00
N PRO A 151 -41.26 -53.61 -30.61
CA PRO A 151 -40.57 -52.31 -30.45
C PRO A 151 -40.26 -51.61 -31.80
N SER A 152 -40.28 -50.27 -31.86
CA SER A 152 -39.72 -49.52 -33.00
C SER A 152 -38.46 -48.74 -32.62
N ILE A 153 -37.33 -49.10 -33.25
CA ILE A 153 -36.02 -48.46 -33.07
C ILE A 153 -36.08 -47.00 -33.52
N SER A 154 -35.99 -46.06 -32.59
CA SER A 154 -35.64 -44.66 -32.88
C SER A 154 -34.33 -44.28 -32.18
N LYS A 155 -33.27 -44.08 -32.95
CA LYS A 155 -32.01 -43.48 -32.47
C LYS A 155 -32.27 -42.03 -32.07
N GLN A 156 -32.59 -41.79 -30.79
CA GLN A 156 -32.37 -40.46 -30.21
C GLN A 156 -30.93 -40.37 -29.74
N GLU A 157 -30.12 -39.63 -30.50
CA GLU A 157 -28.82 -39.16 -30.03
C GLU A 157 -29.01 -38.29 -28.78
N SER A 158 -28.76 -38.87 -27.62
CA SER A 158 -28.82 -38.14 -26.35
C SER A 158 -27.61 -37.22 -26.20
N GLY A 159 -27.63 -36.11 -26.95
CA GLY A 159 -26.71 -34.98 -26.87
C GLY A 159 -26.80 -34.21 -25.54
N LYS A 160 -26.75 -34.91 -24.40
CA LYS A 160 -26.57 -34.32 -23.07
C LYS A 160 -25.21 -33.64 -23.05
N LYS A 161 -25.20 -32.33 -23.36
CA LYS A 161 -24.09 -31.41 -23.04
C LYS A 161 -23.80 -31.54 -21.55
N ARG A 162 -22.82 -32.37 -21.22
CA ARG A 162 -22.40 -32.66 -19.85
C ARG A 162 -21.94 -31.34 -19.25
N ALA A 163 -22.70 -30.80 -18.30
CA ALA A 163 -22.33 -29.53 -17.66
C ALA A 163 -20.92 -29.66 -17.07
N ASP A 164 -19.97 -28.95 -17.69
CA ASP A 164 -18.55 -29.12 -17.38
C ASP A 164 -18.29 -28.81 -15.91
N LYS A 165 -17.75 -29.80 -15.19
CA LYS A 165 -17.46 -29.64 -13.77
C LYS A 165 -16.47 -28.48 -13.58
N PRO A 166 -16.72 -27.55 -12.64
CA PRO A 166 -15.87 -26.39 -12.47
C PRO A 166 -14.44 -26.83 -12.09
N LEU A 167 -13.44 -26.22 -12.73
CA LEU A 167 -12.03 -26.53 -12.47
C LEU A 167 -11.67 -26.31 -11.00
N VAL A 168 -10.85 -27.22 -10.46
CA VAL A 168 -10.36 -27.16 -9.07
C VAL A 168 -9.15 -26.23 -8.96
N ASN A 169 -8.16 -26.41 -9.84
CA ASN A 169 -6.98 -25.56 -10.00
C ASN A 169 -7.15 -24.58 -11.18
N SER A 170 -6.21 -23.64 -11.31
CA SER A 170 -6.10 -22.73 -12.46
C SER A 170 -4.76 -22.97 -13.18
N SER A 171 -4.67 -22.64 -14.46
CA SER A 171 -3.45 -22.79 -15.26
C SER A 171 -2.27 -22.00 -14.68
N SER A 172 -1.05 -22.55 -14.77
CA SER A 172 0.20 -21.91 -14.34
C SER A 172 0.46 -20.58 -15.07
N SER A 173 0.01 -20.42 -16.32
CA SER A 173 0.12 -19.16 -17.08
C SER A 173 -0.59 -18.01 -16.36
N VAL A 174 -1.74 -18.25 -15.74
CA VAL A 174 -2.47 -17.25 -14.95
C VAL A 174 -1.67 -16.85 -13.71
N GLY A 175 -1.00 -17.82 -13.08
CA GLY A 175 -0.13 -17.58 -11.93
C GLY A 175 1.05 -16.66 -12.29
N TRP A 176 1.75 -16.96 -13.38
CA TRP A 176 2.88 -16.13 -13.85
C TRP A 176 2.45 -14.75 -14.33
N TRP A 177 1.32 -14.63 -15.05
CA TRP A 177 0.77 -13.34 -15.47
C TRP A 177 0.37 -12.46 -14.28
N LEU A 178 -0.25 -13.01 -13.22
CA LEU A 178 -0.53 -12.26 -12.00
C LEU A 178 0.74 -11.80 -11.27
N LEU A 179 1.80 -12.63 -11.25
CA LEU A 179 3.09 -12.21 -10.70
C LEU A 179 3.75 -11.11 -11.54
N GLY A 180 3.76 -11.24 -12.87
CA GLY A 180 4.27 -10.19 -13.77
C GLY A 180 3.51 -8.87 -13.62
N THR A 181 2.17 -8.92 -13.57
CA THR A 181 1.32 -7.74 -13.35
C THR A 181 1.54 -7.13 -11.97
N SER A 182 1.77 -7.94 -10.93
CA SER A 182 2.20 -7.42 -9.62
C SER A 182 3.58 -6.74 -9.67
N GLY A 183 4.50 -7.21 -10.52
CA GLY A 183 5.76 -6.52 -10.81
C GLY A 183 5.58 -5.16 -11.50
N LEU A 184 4.60 -5.04 -12.40
CA LEU A 184 4.25 -3.73 -12.99
C LEU A 184 3.68 -2.77 -11.93
N VAL A 185 2.88 -3.28 -10.99
CA VAL A 185 2.37 -2.47 -9.85
C VAL A 185 3.47 -2.13 -8.84
N PHE A 186 4.47 -2.99 -8.63
CA PHE A 186 5.69 -2.60 -7.92
C PHE A 186 6.34 -1.40 -8.61
N GLY A 187 6.50 -1.47 -9.94
CA GLY A 187 7.05 -0.39 -10.75
C GLY A 187 6.27 0.92 -10.63
N ILE A 188 4.94 0.87 -10.76
CA ILE A 188 4.11 2.09 -10.68
C ILE A 188 4.11 2.72 -9.28
N VAL A 189 4.22 1.92 -8.21
CA VAL A 189 4.37 2.43 -6.85
C VAL A 189 5.67 3.19 -6.70
N VAL A 190 6.80 2.69 -7.22
CA VAL A 190 8.08 3.42 -7.19
C VAL A 190 8.02 4.67 -8.06
N LEU A 191 7.45 4.58 -9.26
CA LEU A 191 7.27 5.72 -10.16
C LEU A 191 6.40 6.82 -9.55
N GLY A 192 5.27 6.47 -8.90
CA GLY A 192 4.43 7.44 -8.20
C GLY A 192 5.12 8.08 -6.99
N GLY A 193 6.02 7.35 -6.33
CA GLY A 193 6.93 7.91 -5.33
C GLY A 193 7.85 8.98 -5.92
N LEU A 194 8.45 8.71 -7.08
CA LEU A 194 9.25 9.71 -7.82
C LEU A 194 8.40 10.92 -8.24
N THR A 195 7.20 10.71 -8.80
CA THR A 195 6.27 11.79 -9.17
C THR A 195 5.93 12.68 -7.96
N ARG A 196 5.76 12.11 -6.76
CA ARG A 196 5.55 12.89 -5.53
C ARG A 196 6.82 13.62 -5.06
N LEU A 197 7.98 12.97 -5.10
CA LEU A 197 9.27 13.52 -4.63
C LEU A 197 9.84 14.60 -5.57
N THR A 198 9.37 14.63 -6.83
CA THR A 198 9.67 15.69 -7.82
C THR A 198 8.56 16.76 -7.88
N GLU A 199 7.61 16.73 -6.95
CA GLU A 199 6.43 17.61 -6.89
C GLU A 199 5.68 17.76 -8.23
N SER A 200 5.68 16.71 -9.06
CA SER A 200 5.09 16.71 -10.41
C SER A 200 3.64 16.22 -10.45
N GLY A 201 3.03 15.95 -9.30
CA GLY A 201 1.74 15.25 -9.21
C GLY A 201 0.48 16.05 -9.60
N LEU A 202 0.61 17.35 -9.93
CA LEU A 202 -0.50 18.24 -10.29
C LEU A 202 -0.24 19.05 -11.58
N SER A 203 0.84 18.73 -12.32
CA SER A 203 1.23 19.38 -13.57
C SER A 203 0.21 19.24 -14.72
N ILE A 204 -0.56 18.14 -14.73
CA ILE A 204 -1.59 17.85 -15.74
C ILE A 204 -2.98 18.11 -15.15
N THR A 205 -3.47 19.33 -15.35
CA THR A 205 -4.75 19.83 -14.84
C THR A 205 -5.98 19.17 -15.49
N GLU A 206 -5.86 18.71 -16.74
CA GLU A 206 -6.99 18.14 -17.49
C GLU A 206 -7.10 16.61 -17.38
N TRP A 207 -8.32 16.11 -17.13
CA TRP A 207 -8.60 14.67 -17.11
C TRP A 207 -8.94 14.15 -18.51
N LYS A 208 -7.92 13.71 -19.25
CA LYS A 208 -8.05 13.08 -20.59
C LYS A 208 -7.67 11.57 -20.57
N PRO A 209 -8.60 10.64 -20.24
CA PRO A 209 -8.28 9.20 -20.13
C PRO A 209 -7.80 8.52 -21.41
N VAL A 210 -8.32 8.95 -22.57
CA VAL A 210 -8.04 8.33 -23.87
C VAL A 210 -7.08 9.20 -24.69
N THR A 211 -7.44 10.46 -24.94
CA THR A 211 -6.67 11.37 -25.81
C THR A 211 -5.33 11.79 -25.22
N GLY A 212 -5.22 11.95 -23.90
CA GLY A 212 -3.97 12.25 -23.19
C GLY A 212 -3.02 11.04 -23.06
N THR A 213 -3.02 10.13 -24.03
CA THR A 213 -2.11 8.96 -24.11
C THR A 213 -0.83 9.34 -24.84
N LEU A 214 -0.91 10.24 -25.81
CA LEU A 214 0.25 10.91 -26.39
C LEU A 214 0.58 12.16 -25.54
N PRO A 215 1.87 12.49 -25.34
CA PRO A 215 2.28 13.77 -24.79
C PRO A 215 2.20 14.85 -25.88
N PRO A 216 2.37 16.15 -25.56
CA PRO A 216 2.58 17.20 -26.55
C PRO A 216 3.74 16.84 -27.49
N LEU A 217 3.49 16.88 -28.81
CA LEU A 217 4.42 16.40 -29.84
C LEU A 217 5.19 17.54 -30.54
N ASN A 218 4.72 18.78 -30.40
CA ASN A 218 5.34 19.97 -30.97
C ASN A 218 5.39 21.11 -29.95
N GLU A 219 6.18 22.14 -30.25
CA GLU A 219 6.42 23.28 -29.35
C GLU A 219 5.14 24.07 -29.03
N GLN A 220 4.25 24.26 -30.01
CA GLN A 220 2.99 24.94 -29.81
C GLN A 220 2.11 24.22 -28.75
N GLN A 221 1.98 22.89 -28.83
CA GLN A 221 1.23 22.11 -27.84
C GLN A 221 1.88 22.15 -26.44
N TRP A 222 3.21 22.25 -26.37
CA TRP A 222 3.91 22.45 -25.10
C TRP A 222 3.62 23.81 -24.48
N ILE A 223 3.58 24.87 -25.29
CA ILE A 223 3.19 26.22 -24.85
C ILE A 223 1.73 26.22 -24.40
N GLU A 224 0.80 25.63 -25.17
CA GLU A 224 -0.62 25.54 -24.82
C GLU A 224 -0.88 24.85 -23.47
N GLU A 225 -0.19 23.74 -23.17
CA GLU A 225 -0.32 23.07 -21.87
C GLU A 225 0.42 23.83 -20.75
N PHE A 226 1.50 24.56 -21.05
CA PHE A 226 2.18 25.41 -20.06
C PHE A 226 1.34 26.64 -19.68
N GLU A 227 0.65 27.28 -20.62
CA GLU A 227 -0.27 28.38 -20.32
C GLU A 227 -1.44 27.92 -19.43
N LYS A 228 -1.96 26.70 -19.63
CA LYS A 228 -2.93 26.10 -18.69
C LYS A 228 -2.34 25.87 -17.30
N TYR A 229 -1.07 25.44 -17.24
CA TYR A 229 -0.39 25.21 -15.97
C TYR A 229 -0.16 26.52 -15.20
N LYS A 230 0.16 27.62 -15.89
CA LYS A 230 0.31 28.97 -15.29
C LYS A 230 -0.94 29.46 -14.57
N LEU A 231 -2.12 29.04 -15.01
CA LEU A 231 -3.41 29.35 -14.37
C LEU A 231 -3.70 28.48 -13.13
N SER A 232 -2.89 27.46 -12.84
CA SER A 232 -3.09 26.57 -11.69
C SER A 232 -2.65 27.21 -10.36
N PRO A 233 -3.28 26.87 -9.23
CA PRO A 233 -2.81 27.31 -7.92
C PRO A 233 -1.37 26.87 -7.61
N GLU A 234 -0.92 25.72 -8.11
CA GLU A 234 0.44 25.21 -7.91
C GLU A 234 1.49 26.09 -8.58
N PHE A 235 1.27 26.52 -9.83
CA PHE A 235 2.16 27.49 -10.47
C PHE A 235 2.16 28.83 -9.75
N ILE A 236 0.98 29.37 -9.41
CA ILE A 236 0.87 30.70 -8.80
C ILE A 236 1.55 30.75 -7.41
N GLN A 237 1.45 29.69 -6.60
CA GLN A 237 1.93 29.69 -5.21
C GLN A 237 3.30 29.04 -4.99
N LEU A 238 3.71 28.08 -5.83
CA LEU A 238 4.94 27.29 -5.63
C LEU A 238 5.89 27.41 -6.83
N ASN A 239 5.39 27.22 -8.04
CA ASN A 239 6.21 27.01 -9.24
C ASN A 239 6.32 28.23 -10.18
N SER A 240 6.04 29.44 -9.70
CA SER A 240 6.05 30.68 -10.51
C SER A 240 7.43 31.09 -11.06
N HIS A 241 8.47 30.35 -10.68
CA HIS A 241 9.86 30.54 -11.06
C HIS A 241 10.35 29.58 -12.16
N ILE A 242 9.56 28.57 -12.53
CA ILE A 242 9.97 27.53 -13.50
C ILE A 242 9.78 27.99 -14.94
N ASP A 243 10.63 27.50 -15.85
CA ASP A 243 10.49 27.73 -17.28
C ASP A 243 9.77 26.58 -18.02
N LEU A 244 9.75 26.64 -19.35
CA LEU A 244 9.10 25.64 -20.20
C LEU A 244 9.81 24.27 -20.18
N ASP A 245 11.13 24.23 -19.96
CA ASP A 245 11.91 22.99 -19.91
C ASP A 245 11.79 22.30 -18.54
N ASP A 246 11.76 23.08 -17.46
CA ASP A 246 11.36 22.59 -16.14
C ASP A 246 9.92 22.04 -16.16
N PHE A 247 8.98 22.74 -16.81
CA PHE A 247 7.61 22.27 -17.00
C PHE A 247 7.54 20.94 -17.76
N LYS A 248 8.30 20.78 -18.85
CA LYS A 248 8.39 19.51 -19.59
C LYS A 248 8.82 18.35 -18.70
N PHE A 249 9.75 18.56 -17.76
CA PHE A 249 10.20 17.52 -16.84
C PHE A 249 9.08 17.06 -15.90
N ILE A 250 8.41 17.99 -15.22
CA ILE A 250 7.30 17.63 -14.29
C ILE A 250 6.12 17.02 -15.05
N PHE A 251 5.73 17.59 -16.20
CA PHE A 251 4.68 17.04 -17.05
C PHE A 251 5.00 15.61 -17.49
N PHE A 252 6.23 15.33 -17.93
CA PHE A 252 6.61 14.00 -18.40
C PHE A 252 6.60 12.96 -17.28
N MET A 253 7.03 13.32 -16.07
CA MET A 253 6.96 12.44 -14.89
C MET A 253 5.52 12.06 -14.55
N GLU A 254 4.59 13.00 -14.62
CA GLU A 254 3.17 12.73 -14.35
C GLU A 254 2.48 11.97 -15.50
N TRP A 255 2.73 12.38 -16.74
CA TRP A 255 2.23 11.71 -17.95
C TRP A 255 2.67 10.26 -17.99
N PHE A 256 3.95 9.97 -17.73
CA PHE A 256 4.48 8.61 -17.74
C PHE A 256 3.87 7.75 -16.64
N HIS A 257 3.67 8.31 -15.43
CA HIS A 257 2.94 7.63 -14.35
C HIS A 257 1.49 7.30 -14.75
N ARG A 258 0.76 8.26 -15.32
CA ARG A 258 -0.62 8.07 -15.81
C ARG A 258 -0.69 7.04 -16.95
N LEU A 259 0.22 7.08 -17.92
CA LEU A 259 0.31 6.13 -19.03
C LEU A 259 0.59 4.72 -18.53
N TRP A 260 1.54 4.57 -17.60
CA TRP A 260 1.87 3.27 -17.00
C TRP A 260 0.68 2.66 -16.26
N GLY A 261 -0.12 3.50 -15.58
CA GLY A 261 -1.40 3.09 -14.97
C GLY A 261 -2.40 2.53 -15.99
N ARG A 262 -2.56 3.19 -17.14
CA ARG A 262 -3.42 2.71 -18.24
C ARG A 262 -2.91 1.41 -18.84
N ALA A 263 -1.59 1.28 -19.03
CA ALA A 263 -0.96 0.06 -19.52
C ALA A 263 -1.22 -1.13 -18.57
N ILE A 264 -1.08 -0.94 -17.26
CA ILE A 264 -1.46 -1.94 -16.25
C ILE A 264 -2.96 -2.28 -16.34
N GLY A 265 -3.82 -1.29 -16.56
CA GLY A 265 -5.25 -1.47 -16.85
C GLY A 265 -5.49 -2.50 -17.96
N VAL A 266 -4.89 -2.29 -19.13
CA VAL A 266 -5.02 -3.19 -20.30
C VAL A 266 -4.40 -4.57 -20.01
N ILE A 267 -3.20 -4.62 -19.44
CA ILE A 267 -2.47 -5.86 -19.11
C ILE A 267 -3.18 -6.68 -18.04
N MET A 268 -3.99 -6.06 -17.18
CA MET A 268 -4.85 -6.76 -16.22
C MET A 268 -6.16 -7.21 -16.88
N ILE A 269 -6.86 -6.33 -17.59
CA ILE A 269 -8.23 -6.58 -18.07
C ILE A 269 -8.25 -7.57 -19.24
N ALA A 270 -7.46 -7.35 -20.30
CA ALA A 270 -7.56 -8.16 -21.52
C ALA A 270 -7.16 -9.63 -21.29
N PRO A 271 -6.05 -9.97 -20.60
CA PRO A 271 -5.75 -11.35 -20.22
C PRO A 271 -6.77 -11.93 -19.24
N SER A 272 -7.35 -11.13 -18.33
CA SER A 272 -8.41 -11.61 -17.41
C SER A 272 -9.61 -12.15 -18.19
N VAL A 273 -10.11 -11.38 -19.16
CA VAL A 273 -11.23 -11.77 -20.02
C VAL A 273 -10.87 -13.01 -20.85
N TYR A 274 -9.68 -13.04 -21.45
CA TYR A 274 -9.19 -14.20 -22.20
C TYR A 274 -9.12 -15.47 -21.35
N PHE A 275 -8.56 -15.41 -20.13
CA PHE A 275 -8.43 -16.57 -19.25
C PHE A 275 -9.78 -17.08 -18.75
N PHE A 276 -10.72 -16.18 -18.48
CA PHE A 276 -12.10 -16.52 -18.14
C PHE A 276 -12.82 -17.20 -19.33
N ALA A 277 -12.78 -16.59 -20.52
CA ALA A 277 -13.41 -17.12 -21.74
C ALA A 277 -12.84 -18.49 -22.15
N LYS A 278 -11.52 -18.68 -22.06
CA LYS A 278 -10.86 -19.98 -22.30
C LYS A 278 -10.95 -20.95 -21.11
N ARG A 279 -11.73 -20.64 -20.07
CA ARG A 279 -11.91 -21.44 -18.85
C ARG A 279 -10.59 -21.94 -18.24
N LYS A 280 -9.54 -21.10 -18.23
CA LYS A 280 -8.21 -21.44 -17.68
C LYS A 280 -8.12 -21.27 -16.15
N THR A 281 -9.23 -20.90 -15.50
CA THR A 281 -9.32 -20.45 -14.12
C THR A 281 -10.44 -21.14 -13.34
N SER A 282 -10.22 -21.40 -12.05
CA SER A 282 -11.22 -21.96 -11.14
C SER A 282 -12.18 -20.90 -10.58
N ARG A 283 -13.39 -21.30 -10.16
CA ARG A 283 -14.44 -20.39 -9.66
C ARG A 283 -13.96 -19.47 -8.51
N HIS A 284 -13.07 -19.99 -7.66
CA HIS A 284 -12.43 -19.24 -6.57
C HIS A 284 -11.48 -18.14 -7.09
N ILE A 285 -10.70 -18.44 -8.12
CA ILE A 285 -9.79 -17.48 -8.75
C ILE A 285 -10.56 -16.43 -9.55
N ASN A 286 -11.65 -16.81 -10.24
CA ASN A 286 -12.53 -15.87 -10.94
C ASN A 286 -13.10 -14.80 -10.00
N ARG A 287 -13.59 -15.20 -8.82
CA ARG A 287 -14.07 -14.24 -7.80
C ARG A 287 -12.98 -13.25 -7.37
N ARG A 288 -11.74 -13.72 -7.21
CA ARG A 288 -10.60 -12.83 -6.92
C ARG A 288 -10.25 -11.92 -8.09
N MET A 289 -10.26 -12.43 -9.33
CA MET A 289 -9.95 -11.62 -10.51
C MET A 289 -10.95 -10.48 -10.67
N VAL A 290 -12.26 -10.73 -10.47
CA VAL A 290 -13.28 -9.66 -10.44
C VAL A 290 -12.96 -8.62 -9.37
N LEU A 291 -12.64 -9.04 -8.13
CA LEU A 291 -12.27 -8.12 -7.05
C LEU A 291 -10.99 -7.31 -7.35
N LEU A 292 -9.96 -7.93 -7.93
CA LEU A 292 -8.70 -7.27 -8.29
C LEU A 292 -8.91 -6.28 -9.44
N THR A 293 -9.72 -6.63 -10.44
CA THR A 293 -10.07 -5.72 -11.55
C THR A 293 -10.92 -4.55 -11.06
N ALA A 294 -11.88 -4.78 -10.16
CA ALA A 294 -12.65 -3.73 -9.52
C ALA A 294 -11.76 -2.79 -8.68
N LEU A 295 -10.79 -3.34 -7.93
CA LEU A 295 -9.83 -2.56 -7.16
C LEU A 295 -8.88 -1.75 -8.07
N LEU A 296 -8.53 -2.26 -9.25
CA LEU A 296 -7.76 -1.52 -10.26
C LEU A 296 -8.60 -0.40 -10.91
N GLY A 297 -9.90 -0.60 -11.13
CA GLY A 297 -10.80 0.48 -11.51
C GLY A 297 -10.90 1.57 -10.43
N LEU A 298 -11.05 1.15 -9.18
CA LEU A 298 -11.06 2.04 -8.01
C LEU A 298 -9.73 2.80 -7.84
N GLN A 299 -8.59 2.21 -8.19
CA GLN A 299 -7.30 2.92 -8.23
C GLN A 299 -7.33 4.12 -9.18
N GLY A 300 -7.93 3.98 -10.37
CA GLY A 300 -8.13 5.10 -11.29
C GLY A 300 -9.03 6.20 -10.72
N VAL A 301 -10.12 5.81 -10.04
CA VAL A 301 -11.04 6.75 -9.36
C VAL A 301 -10.35 7.49 -8.21
N ILE A 302 -9.58 6.78 -7.37
CA ILE A 302 -8.81 7.39 -6.29
C ILE A 302 -7.71 8.30 -6.84
N GLY A 303 -7.06 7.93 -7.95
CA GLY A 303 -6.05 8.77 -8.62
C GLY A 303 -6.64 10.06 -9.21
N TRP A 304 -7.80 9.98 -9.85
CA TRP A 304 -8.55 11.18 -10.27
C TRP A 304 -8.93 12.05 -9.08
N TRP A 305 -9.50 11.46 -8.04
CA TRP A 305 -9.85 12.17 -6.81
C TRP A 305 -8.61 12.86 -6.20
N MET A 306 -7.47 12.18 -6.17
CA MET A 306 -6.20 12.70 -5.66
C MET A 306 -5.76 14.00 -6.35
N VAL A 307 -5.86 14.09 -7.68
CA VAL A 307 -5.43 15.25 -8.47
C VAL A 307 -6.47 16.38 -8.48
N TYR A 308 -7.72 16.08 -8.86
CA TYR A 308 -8.81 17.07 -8.94
C TYR A 308 -8.86 17.94 -7.68
N SER A 309 -8.70 17.27 -6.55
CA SER A 309 -8.86 17.81 -5.21
C SER A 309 -7.59 18.42 -4.61
N GLY A 310 -6.49 18.45 -5.36
CA GLY A 310 -5.30 19.27 -5.10
C GLY A 310 -5.31 20.60 -5.87
N LEU A 311 -6.15 20.71 -6.91
CA LEU A 311 -6.33 21.92 -7.73
C LEU A 311 -7.59 22.74 -7.35
N ASP A 312 -8.53 22.12 -6.64
CA ASP A 312 -9.79 22.74 -6.19
C ASP A 312 -9.56 23.71 -5.01
N GLN A 313 -9.71 25.02 -5.28
CA GLN A 313 -9.39 26.09 -4.32
C GLN A 313 -10.18 25.98 -3.01
N ALA A 314 -11.49 25.70 -3.06
CA ALA A 314 -12.33 25.55 -1.87
C ALA A 314 -11.81 24.44 -0.92
N GLN A 315 -11.27 23.36 -1.47
CA GLN A 315 -10.63 22.31 -0.68
C GLN A 315 -9.20 22.65 -0.22
N LEU A 316 -8.48 23.57 -0.86
CA LEU A 316 -7.22 24.09 -0.32
C LEU A 316 -7.50 24.99 0.88
N ASP A 317 -8.52 25.84 0.77
CA ASP A 317 -8.94 26.79 1.82
C ASP A 317 -9.46 26.07 3.07
N ASP A 318 -10.35 25.07 2.94
CA ASP A 318 -10.84 24.21 4.06
C ASP A 318 -9.70 23.58 4.86
N ARG A 319 -8.60 23.23 4.17
CA ARG A 319 -7.46 22.52 4.77
C ARG A 319 -6.34 23.45 5.23
N LYS A 320 -6.40 24.75 4.88
CA LYS A 320 -5.36 25.74 5.14
C LYS A 320 -3.97 25.26 4.70
N SER A 321 -3.89 24.63 3.52
CA SER A 321 -2.68 23.96 3.03
C SER A 321 -2.22 24.51 1.67
N LYS A 322 -0.90 24.46 1.42
CA LYS A 322 -0.32 24.69 0.08
C LYS A 322 -0.98 23.79 -0.99
N PRO A 323 -0.93 24.13 -2.29
CA PRO A 323 -1.50 23.34 -3.39
C PRO A 323 -0.76 22.01 -3.59
N THR A 324 -1.03 21.05 -2.70
CA THR A 324 -0.44 19.71 -2.75
C THR A 324 -1.47 18.63 -2.51
N VAL A 325 -1.13 17.42 -2.93
CA VAL A 325 -1.93 16.24 -2.62
C VAL A 325 -1.87 15.98 -1.11
N SER A 326 -3.02 16.10 -0.44
CA SER A 326 -3.13 15.73 0.97
C SER A 326 -2.70 14.28 1.24
N GLN A 327 -1.93 14.13 2.31
CA GLN A 327 -1.48 12.90 2.94
C GLN A 327 -2.54 11.80 3.04
N TYR A 328 -3.81 12.15 3.31
CA TYR A 328 -4.91 11.17 3.34
C TYR A 328 -5.18 10.56 1.96
N ARG A 329 -5.19 11.38 0.92
CA ARG A 329 -5.50 10.96 -0.47
C ARG A 329 -4.32 10.16 -1.04
N LEU A 330 -3.10 10.66 -0.85
CA LEU A 330 -1.87 9.95 -1.21
C LEU A 330 -1.78 8.58 -0.53
N THR A 331 -2.00 8.52 0.79
CA THR A 331 -1.93 7.26 1.54
C THR A 331 -3.08 6.32 1.19
N THR A 332 -4.28 6.83 0.87
CA THR A 332 -5.40 6.00 0.38
C THR A 332 -5.10 5.40 -0.99
N HIS A 333 -4.52 6.18 -1.90
CA HIS A 333 -4.08 5.70 -3.22
C HIS A 333 -3.01 4.62 -3.09
N LEU A 334 -1.95 4.90 -2.32
CA LEU A 334 -0.86 3.98 -2.00
C LEU A 334 -1.36 2.69 -1.32
N GLY A 335 -2.26 2.81 -0.35
CA GLY A 335 -2.83 1.68 0.39
C GLY A 335 -3.65 0.76 -0.50
N ALA A 336 -4.50 1.30 -1.37
CA ALA A 336 -5.24 0.50 -2.34
C ALA A 336 -4.32 -0.11 -3.42
N ALA A 337 -3.23 0.56 -3.81
CA ALA A 337 -2.19 -0.02 -4.68
C ALA A 337 -1.48 -1.21 -3.99
N PHE A 338 -1.15 -1.07 -2.71
CA PHE A 338 -0.57 -2.15 -1.90
C PHE A 338 -1.54 -3.33 -1.72
N LEU A 339 -2.84 -3.08 -1.51
CA LEU A 339 -3.85 -4.14 -1.43
C LEU A 339 -4.01 -4.89 -2.77
N LEU A 340 -3.96 -4.16 -3.89
CA LEU A 340 -3.97 -4.75 -5.23
C LEU A 340 -2.71 -5.60 -5.46
N TYR A 341 -1.54 -5.07 -5.10
CA TYR A 341 -0.25 -5.79 -5.15
C TYR A 341 -0.30 -7.08 -4.32
N ILE A 342 -0.68 -7.00 -3.04
CA ILE A 342 -0.85 -8.14 -2.12
C ILE A 342 -1.77 -9.18 -2.76
N GLY A 343 -2.94 -8.76 -3.25
CA GLY A 343 -3.95 -9.66 -3.80
C GLY A 343 -3.51 -10.38 -5.08
N MET A 344 -2.84 -9.67 -6.00
CA MET A 344 -2.26 -10.26 -7.21
C MET A 344 -1.11 -11.22 -6.87
N PHE A 345 -0.11 -10.75 -6.12
CA PHE A 345 1.09 -11.52 -5.78
C PHE A 345 0.74 -12.81 -5.00
N TRP A 346 -0.14 -12.69 -3.99
CA TRP A 346 -0.63 -13.83 -3.23
C TRP A 346 -1.39 -14.84 -4.09
N THR A 347 -2.22 -14.37 -5.02
CA THR A 347 -3.01 -15.23 -5.90
C THR A 347 -2.12 -15.93 -6.94
N GLY A 348 -1.12 -15.24 -7.50
CA GLY A 348 -0.10 -15.84 -8.35
C GLY A 348 0.68 -16.94 -7.65
N LEU A 349 1.17 -16.68 -6.43
CA LEU A 349 1.86 -17.69 -5.61
C LEU A 349 0.95 -18.87 -5.21
N GLU A 350 -0.34 -18.64 -4.97
CA GLU A 350 -1.31 -19.71 -4.70
C GLU A 350 -1.45 -20.65 -5.91
N ILE A 351 -1.68 -20.10 -7.11
CA ILE A 351 -1.85 -20.86 -8.36
C ILE A 351 -0.57 -21.65 -8.71
N LEU A 352 0.60 -21.01 -8.71
CA LEU A 352 1.86 -21.69 -9.08
C LEU A 352 2.22 -22.82 -8.11
N ARG A 353 1.93 -22.64 -6.82
CA ARG A 353 2.14 -23.69 -5.83
C ARG A 353 1.15 -24.85 -5.97
N GLU A 354 -0.14 -24.57 -6.23
CA GLU A 354 -1.13 -25.61 -6.46
C GLU A 354 -0.76 -26.48 -7.67
N ASN A 355 -0.32 -25.87 -8.78
CA ASN A 355 0.18 -26.62 -9.94
C ASN A 355 1.47 -27.39 -9.63
N SER A 356 2.41 -26.83 -8.86
CA SER A 356 3.62 -27.55 -8.43
C SER A 356 3.31 -28.81 -7.61
N TRP A 357 2.23 -28.78 -6.81
CA TRP A 357 1.76 -29.95 -6.07
C TRP A 357 1.09 -30.98 -6.98
N ILE A 358 0.31 -30.54 -7.97
CA ILE A 358 -0.36 -31.43 -8.94
C ILE A 358 0.66 -32.18 -9.81
N ASN A 359 1.74 -31.51 -10.21
CA ASN A 359 2.80 -32.13 -11.01
C ASN A 359 3.59 -33.19 -10.22
N ASN A 360 3.77 -32.99 -8.90
CA ASN A 360 4.56 -33.88 -8.02
C ASN A 360 3.75 -34.31 -6.78
N PRO A 361 2.69 -35.14 -6.94
CA PRO A 361 1.75 -35.44 -5.86
C PRO A 361 2.37 -36.26 -4.72
N LYS A 362 3.38 -37.11 -5.01
CA LYS A 362 4.12 -37.88 -3.97
C LYS A 362 4.77 -36.96 -2.93
N ASP A 363 5.41 -35.88 -3.39
CA ASP A 363 6.06 -34.89 -2.51
C ASP A 363 5.07 -33.87 -1.93
N ALA A 364 3.97 -33.61 -2.64
CA ALA A 364 2.88 -32.80 -2.12
C ALA A 364 2.26 -33.42 -0.86
N VAL A 365 2.02 -34.75 -0.81
CA VAL A 365 1.49 -35.43 0.38
C VAL A 365 2.44 -35.27 1.59
N LYS A 366 3.74 -35.51 1.41
CA LYS A 366 4.76 -35.28 2.47
C LYS A 366 4.79 -33.82 2.94
N THR A 367 4.61 -32.89 2.00
CA THR A 367 4.53 -31.45 2.30
C THR A 367 3.25 -31.09 3.07
N PHE A 368 2.11 -31.72 2.74
CA PHE A 368 0.83 -31.49 3.40
C PHE A 368 0.84 -31.95 4.85
N GLN A 369 1.42 -33.12 5.16
CA GLN A 369 1.60 -33.59 6.53
C GLN A 369 2.33 -32.54 7.39
N LYS A 370 3.44 -31.98 6.91
CA LYS A 370 4.15 -30.89 7.60
C LYS A 370 3.30 -29.62 7.70
N LEU A 371 2.66 -29.20 6.60
CA LEU A 371 1.82 -28.00 6.57
C LEU A 371 0.50 -28.12 7.35
N GLN A 372 0.02 -29.32 7.68
CA GLN A 372 -1.19 -29.49 8.48
C GLN A 372 -0.91 -29.46 9.98
N SER A 373 0.35 -29.73 10.40
CA SER A 373 0.76 -29.72 11.80
C SER A 373 0.33 -28.45 12.56
N PRO A 374 -0.25 -28.60 13.78
CA PRO A 374 -0.62 -27.47 14.62
C PRO A 374 0.59 -26.70 15.15
N LEU A 375 1.77 -27.33 15.21
CA LEU A 375 3.03 -26.72 15.67
C LEU A 375 3.46 -25.51 14.81
N LEU A 376 2.99 -25.43 13.56
CA LEU A 376 3.22 -24.29 12.68
C LEU A 376 2.19 -23.14 12.85
N ASN A 377 1.16 -23.30 13.69
CA ASN A 377 0.14 -22.26 13.90
C ASN A 377 0.71 -20.94 14.48
N PRO A 378 1.64 -20.93 15.46
CA PRO A 378 2.25 -19.69 15.94
C PRO A 378 2.99 -18.96 14.82
N ILE A 379 3.78 -19.68 14.03
CA ILE A 379 4.57 -19.12 12.92
C ILE A 379 3.67 -18.57 11.81
N ARG A 380 2.50 -19.19 11.56
CA ARG A 380 1.48 -18.61 10.67
C ARG A 380 0.97 -17.27 11.19
N LYS A 381 0.58 -17.19 12.46
CA LYS A 381 0.12 -15.94 13.09
C LYS A 381 1.21 -14.86 12.99
N ILE A 382 2.45 -15.20 13.36
CA ILE A 382 3.63 -14.32 13.21
C ILE A 382 3.77 -13.85 11.75
N SER A 383 3.73 -14.75 10.77
CA SER A 383 3.91 -14.40 9.35
C SER A 383 2.85 -13.43 8.81
N ILE A 384 1.60 -13.52 9.31
CA ILE A 384 0.53 -12.56 8.96
C ILE A 384 0.72 -11.25 9.74
N GLY A 385 1.16 -11.31 11.00
CA GLY A 385 1.55 -10.13 11.79
C GLY A 385 2.67 -9.32 11.14
N LEU A 386 3.70 -9.99 10.59
CA LEU A 386 4.78 -9.31 9.84
C LEU A 386 4.27 -8.62 8.57
N VAL A 387 3.35 -9.25 7.82
CA VAL A 387 2.69 -8.60 6.66
C VAL A 387 1.91 -7.37 7.12
N ALA A 388 1.15 -7.46 8.22
CA ALA A 388 0.37 -6.36 8.76
C ALA A 388 1.26 -5.19 9.26
N PHE A 389 2.31 -5.48 10.04
CA PHE A 389 3.24 -4.44 10.53
C PHE A 389 4.02 -3.78 9.40
N THR A 390 4.47 -4.55 8.39
CA THR A 390 5.10 -4.00 7.19
C THR A 390 4.13 -3.08 6.42
N PHE A 391 2.87 -3.50 6.25
CA PHE A 391 1.84 -2.69 5.60
C PHE A 391 1.57 -1.39 6.38
N ILE A 392 1.34 -1.47 7.70
CA ILE A 392 1.12 -0.30 8.56
C ILE A 392 2.31 0.67 8.50
N THR A 393 3.54 0.16 8.54
CA THR A 393 4.77 0.97 8.43
C THR A 393 4.87 1.67 7.08
N ALA A 394 4.49 1.00 5.98
CA ALA A 394 4.43 1.63 4.68
C ALA A 394 3.34 2.72 4.59
N MET A 395 2.18 2.52 5.25
CA MET A 395 1.12 3.53 5.29
C MET A 395 1.52 4.75 6.12
N THR A 396 2.21 4.58 7.26
CA THR A 396 2.76 5.73 8.00
C THR A 396 3.86 6.45 7.22
N GLY A 397 4.65 5.72 6.43
CA GLY A 397 5.61 6.31 5.47
C GLY A 397 4.93 7.12 4.37
N GLY A 398 3.78 6.65 3.86
CA GLY A 398 2.94 7.40 2.92
C GLY A 398 2.42 8.73 3.50
N MET A 399 2.07 8.75 4.79
CA MET A 399 1.68 10.00 5.48
C MET A 399 2.88 10.94 5.66
N VAL A 400 4.07 10.40 6.00
CA VAL A 400 5.32 11.20 6.08
C VAL A 400 5.64 11.86 4.73
N ALA A 401 5.54 11.12 3.62
CA ALA A 401 5.75 11.65 2.28
C ALA A 401 4.63 12.63 1.82
N GLY A 402 3.42 12.49 2.36
CA GLY A 402 2.33 13.43 2.10
C GLY A 402 2.58 14.80 2.74
N LEU A 403 3.04 14.83 3.99
CA LEU A 403 3.24 16.03 4.81
C LEU A 403 4.63 16.67 4.69
N ASP A 404 5.50 16.18 3.79
CA ASP A 404 6.94 16.54 3.76
C ASP A 404 7.67 16.30 5.10
N ALA A 405 7.10 15.47 5.98
CA ALA A 405 7.52 15.31 7.37
C ALA A 405 8.91 14.68 7.54
N GLY A 406 9.51 14.18 6.45
CA GLY A 406 10.89 13.71 6.43
C GLY A 406 11.93 14.82 6.61
N LEU A 407 11.54 16.10 6.41
CA LEU A 407 12.41 17.28 6.50
C LEU A 407 12.35 18.01 7.86
N ILE A 408 11.59 17.49 8.83
CA ILE A 408 11.37 18.16 10.13
C ILE A 408 12.50 17.82 11.11
N TYR A 409 12.65 16.55 11.48
CA TYR A 409 13.75 16.07 12.32
C TYR A 409 14.65 15.15 11.52
N ASN A 410 15.91 15.53 11.31
CA ASN A 410 16.87 14.77 10.49
C ASN A 410 17.97 14.06 11.29
N THR A 411 17.86 14.05 12.63
CA THR A 411 18.69 13.22 13.52
C THR A 411 18.05 11.86 13.81
N PHE A 412 18.87 10.88 14.20
CA PHE A 412 18.48 9.53 14.63
C PHE A 412 19.52 9.00 15.66
N PRO A 413 19.13 8.22 16.70
CA PRO A 413 17.78 7.75 17.03
C PRO A 413 16.88 8.80 17.70
N LYS A 414 17.49 9.86 18.24
CA LYS A 414 16.79 11.04 18.79
C LYS A 414 16.00 11.81 17.72
N MET A 415 15.11 12.70 18.16
CA MET A 415 14.46 13.73 17.34
C MET A 415 14.94 15.08 17.88
N GLY A 416 15.96 15.64 17.21
CA GLY A 416 16.73 16.77 17.74
C GLY A 416 17.59 16.33 18.91
N GLU A 417 17.63 17.14 19.98
CA GLU A 417 18.39 16.87 21.19
C GLU A 417 17.77 15.82 22.13
N THR A 418 16.48 15.52 21.95
CA THR A 418 15.67 14.69 22.85
C THR A 418 15.20 13.40 22.17
N TRP A 419 14.75 12.42 22.95
CA TRP A 419 14.23 11.15 22.39
C TRP A 419 12.83 11.29 21.79
N LEU A 420 12.04 12.24 22.29
CA LEU A 420 10.70 12.58 21.82
C LEU A 420 10.62 14.11 21.75
N PRO A 421 10.04 14.69 20.68
CA PRO A 421 9.76 16.12 20.58
C PRO A 421 8.92 16.62 21.76
N SER A 422 8.92 17.94 22.00
CA SER A 422 8.20 18.49 23.14
C SER A 422 6.69 18.24 23.04
N SER A 423 6.02 18.08 24.18
CA SER A 423 4.56 17.88 24.19
C SER A 423 3.77 19.03 23.54
N ARG A 424 4.37 20.23 23.45
CA ARG A 424 3.79 21.39 22.75
C ARG A 424 3.80 21.19 21.23
N GLU A 425 4.88 20.66 20.68
CA GLU A 425 4.97 20.34 19.25
C GLU A 425 4.13 19.12 18.87
N LEU A 426 4.05 18.10 19.72
CA LEU A 426 3.30 16.87 19.42
C LEU A 426 1.77 17.08 19.45
N TRP A 427 1.30 18.08 20.21
CA TRP A 427 -0.10 18.30 20.52
C TRP A 427 -0.52 19.77 20.32
N ASP A 428 -0.07 20.36 19.22
CA ASP A 428 -0.31 21.76 18.93
C ASP A 428 -1.77 22.04 18.52
N LEU A 429 -2.35 23.12 19.03
CA LEU A 429 -3.69 23.56 18.67
C LEU A 429 -3.74 24.16 17.25
N GLN A 430 -2.62 24.54 16.64
CA GLN A 430 -2.62 25.10 15.28
C GLN A 430 -3.19 24.14 14.21
N TYR A 431 -3.12 22.83 14.44
CA TYR A 431 -3.64 21.82 13.52
C TYR A 431 -5.16 21.58 13.62
N THR A 432 -5.86 22.17 14.60
CA THR A 432 -7.33 22.08 14.69
C THR A 432 -7.98 22.79 13.51
N ARG A 433 -9.02 22.18 12.92
CA ARG A 433 -9.78 22.83 11.83
C ARG A 433 -11.14 23.34 12.26
N LYS A 434 -11.71 22.76 13.31
CA LYS A 434 -12.97 23.24 13.89
C LYS A 434 -12.73 24.34 14.91
N ASP A 435 -13.62 25.32 14.95
CA ASP A 435 -13.58 26.42 15.92
C ASP A 435 -13.71 25.94 17.38
N ASP A 436 -14.44 24.84 17.59
CA ASP A 436 -14.61 24.17 18.89
C ASP A 436 -13.36 23.38 19.36
N LYS A 437 -12.34 23.26 18.50
CA LYS A 437 -11.09 22.49 18.72
C LYS A 437 -11.30 21.00 19.05
N SER A 438 -12.50 20.46 18.83
CA SER A 438 -12.85 19.06 19.15
C SER A 438 -12.09 18.02 18.33
N ASP A 439 -11.50 18.42 17.20
CA ASP A 439 -10.71 17.55 16.33
C ASP A 439 -9.21 17.49 16.68
N TRP A 440 -8.74 18.26 17.67
CA TRP A 440 -7.34 18.39 18.08
C TRP A 440 -6.57 17.08 18.18
N PHE A 441 -7.15 16.05 18.79
CA PHE A 441 -6.48 14.77 18.98
C PHE A 441 -6.18 14.07 17.64
N PHE A 442 -7.18 13.96 16.77
CA PHE A 442 -7.02 13.28 15.47
C PHE A 442 -6.17 14.12 14.51
N ARG A 443 -6.28 15.45 14.57
CA ARG A 443 -5.44 16.37 13.79
C ARG A 443 -3.97 16.23 14.16
N ASN A 444 -3.64 16.23 15.45
CA ASN A 444 -2.25 15.98 15.84
C ASN A 444 -1.78 14.56 15.51
N LEU A 445 -2.67 13.56 15.47
CA LEU A 445 -2.27 12.20 15.12
C LEU A 445 -1.89 12.01 13.63
N PHE A 446 -2.49 12.80 12.73
CA PHE A 446 -2.45 12.56 11.27
C PHE A 446 -2.12 13.77 10.37
N ASP A 447 -2.25 15.01 10.87
CA ASP A 447 -1.97 16.26 10.14
C ASP A 447 -0.68 16.95 10.63
N ASN A 448 -0.28 16.72 11.89
CA ASN A 448 0.95 17.27 12.46
C ASN A 448 2.18 16.50 11.94
N PRO A 449 3.11 17.15 11.18
CA PRO A 449 4.26 16.48 10.59
C PRO A 449 5.18 15.81 11.63
N THR A 450 5.44 16.48 12.76
CA THR A 450 6.32 15.97 13.83
C THR A 450 5.78 14.65 14.40
N THR A 451 4.47 14.62 14.71
CA THR A 451 3.80 13.45 15.28
C THR A 451 3.70 12.30 14.26
N VAL A 452 3.41 12.60 13.00
CA VAL A 452 3.39 11.60 11.92
C VAL A 452 4.79 11.01 11.66
N GLN A 453 5.85 11.83 11.71
CA GLN A 453 7.23 11.37 11.59
C GLN A 453 7.61 10.44 12.77
N LEU A 454 7.22 10.80 14.00
CA LEU A 454 7.40 9.96 15.18
C LEU A 454 6.67 8.61 15.04
N HIS A 455 5.40 8.61 14.60
CA HIS A 455 4.65 7.38 14.36
C HIS A 455 5.35 6.46 13.36
N HIS A 456 5.89 7.00 12.27
CA HIS A 456 6.62 6.19 11.30
C HIS A 456 7.89 5.58 11.89
N ARG A 457 8.69 6.36 12.65
CA ARG A 457 9.87 5.85 13.38
C ARG A 457 9.51 4.72 14.35
N VAL A 458 8.41 4.86 15.11
CA VAL A 458 7.92 3.83 16.04
C VAL A 458 7.49 2.57 15.30
N TRP A 459 6.68 2.68 14.24
CA TRP A 459 6.23 1.51 13.47
C TRP A 459 7.36 0.81 12.72
N ALA A 460 8.34 1.55 12.19
CA ALA A 460 9.56 0.98 11.61
C ALA A 460 10.36 0.19 12.65
N THR A 461 10.52 0.73 13.86
CA THR A 461 11.20 0.07 14.99
C THR A 461 10.46 -1.20 15.42
N VAL A 462 9.13 -1.14 15.59
CA VAL A 462 8.28 -2.30 15.91
C VAL A 462 8.40 -3.38 14.82
N THR A 463 8.38 -3.00 13.54
CA THR A 463 8.50 -3.94 12.42
C THR A 463 9.88 -4.60 12.40
N PHE A 464 10.96 -3.82 12.57
CA PHE A 464 12.33 -4.34 12.61
C PHE A 464 12.48 -5.39 13.73
N PHE A 465 12.14 -5.04 14.97
CA PHE A 465 12.27 -5.97 16.10
C PHE A 465 11.29 -7.15 16.02
N SER A 466 10.12 -6.99 15.38
CA SER A 466 9.22 -8.11 15.09
C SER A 466 9.84 -9.11 14.10
N VAL A 467 10.55 -8.62 13.07
CA VAL A 467 11.29 -9.48 12.13
C VAL A 467 12.48 -10.16 12.83
N VAL A 468 13.22 -9.46 13.69
CA VAL A 468 14.30 -10.05 14.51
C VAL A 468 13.76 -11.17 15.41
N GLY A 469 12.69 -10.91 16.17
CA GLY A 469 12.06 -11.92 17.03
C GLY A 469 11.52 -13.12 16.24
N ALA A 470 10.91 -12.88 15.08
CA ALA A 470 10.47 -13.93 14.18
C ALA A 470 11.65 -14.75 13.61
N HIS A 471 12.77 -14.12 13.26
CA HIS A 471 13.98 -14.78 12.78
C HIS A 471 14.57 -15.70 13.86
N MET A 472 14.72 -15.20 15.10
CA MET A 472 15.15 -16.00 16.25
C MET A 472 14.23 -17.19 16.51
N TYR A 473 12.90 -16.97 16.49
CA TYR A 473 11.90 -18.02 16.68
C TYR A 473 11.98 -19.09 15.56
N VAL A 474 12.07 -18.67 14.29
CA VAL A 474 12.21 -19.59 13.14
C VAL A 474 13.50 -20.42 13.24
N ASN A 475 14.61 -19.82 13.70
CA ASN A 475 15.87 -20.53 13.87
C ASN A 475 15.81 -21.56 15.00
N LYS A 476 15.16 -21.22 16.14
CA LYS A 476 14.91 -22.15 17.25
C LYS A 476 14.08 -23.36 16.82
N TYR A 477 13.04 -23.15 16.01
CA TYR A 477 12.12 -24.20 15.56
C TYR A 477 12.40 -24.72 14.13
N LYS A 478 13.61 -24.55 13.61
CA LYS A 478 13.99 -24.88 12.22
C LYS A 478 13.66 -26.30 11.77
N ALA A 479 13.61 -27.28 12.68
CA ALA A 479 13.30 -28.68 12.37
C ALA A 479 11.87 -28.91 11.84
N ILE A 480 10.88 -28.15 12.32
CA ILE A 480 9.47 -28.30 11.90
C ILE A 480 9.11 -27.45 10.67
N ILE A 481 9.94 -26.47 10.32
CA ILE A 481 9.64 -25.46 9.31
C ILE A 481 10.13 -25.91 7.92
N PRO A 482 9.37 -25.71 6.83
CA PRO A 482 9.85 -26.01 5.48
C PRO A 482 11.13 -25.22 5.12
N LYS A 483 12.17 -25.89 4.60
CA LYS A 483 13.46 -25.27 4.20
C LYS A 483 13.32 -24.02 3.31
N LYS A 484 12.28 -23.95 2.46
CA LYS A 484 11.98 -22.78 1.62
C LYS A 484 11.47 -21.56 2.42
N ALA A 485 10.74 -21.77 3.52
CA ALA A 485 10.30 -20.70 4.41
C ALA A 485 11.47 -20.17 5.27
N ILE A 486 12.35 -21.05 5.75
CA ILE A 486 13.57 -20.66 6.50
C ILE A 486 14.46 -19.73 5.66
N ARG A 487 14.74 -20.09 4.39
CA ARG A 487 15.49 -19.22 3.47
C ARG A 487 14.84 -17.85 3.25
N LEU A 488 13.51 -17.79 3.16
CA LEU A 488 12.79 -16.52 3.07
C LEU A 488 12.88 -15.70 4.37
N MET A 489 12.91 -16.34 5.54
CA MET A 489 13.11 -15.64 6.82
C MET A 489 14.50 -15.02 6.94
N HIS A 490 15.55 -15.71 6.46
CA HIS A 490 16.90 -15.13 6.40
C HIS A 490 16.97 -13.96 5.42
N GLY A 491 16.38 -14.10 4.22
CA GLY A 491 16.25 -13.00 3.26
C GLY A 491 15.46 -11.82 3.83
N LEU A 492 14.39 -12.09 4.58
CA LEU A 492 13.57 -11.08 5.25
C LEU A 492 14.37 -10.29 6.30
N MET A 493 15.23 -10.98 7.07
CA MET A 493 16.15 -10.33 8.01
C MET A 493 17.17 -9.43 7.28
N GLY A 494 17.71 -9.86 6.14
CA GLY A 494 18.57 -9.01 5.30
C GLY A 494 17.85 -7.76 4.79
N ILE A 495 16.64 -7.93 4.24
CA ILE A 495 15.87 -6.83 3.65
C ILE A 495 15.36 -5.85 4.71
N VAL A 496 14.94 -6.30 5.89
CA VAL A 496 14.50 -5.36 6.95
C VAL A 496 15.66 -4.52 7.48
N THR A 497 16.87 -5.09 7.57
CA THR A 497 18.08 -4.35 7.95
C THR A 497 18.46 -3.32 6.88
N ALA A 498 18.44 -3.72 5.60
CA ALA A 498 18.66 -2.79 4.49
C ALA A 498 17.60 -1.68 4.47
N GLN A 499 16.33 -1.99 4.73
CA GLN A 499 15.24 -1.02 4.78
C GLN A 499 15.38 -0.03 5.93
N ALA A 500 15.78 -0.50 7.12
CA ALA A 500 16.05 0.35 8.26
C ALA A 500 17.24 1.28 7.99
N ALA A 501 18.34 0.75 7.45
CA ALA A 501 19.51 1.54 7.05
C ALA A 501 19.14 2.60 5.99
N LEU A 502 18.39 2.22 4.94
CA LEU A 502 17.89 3.15 3.92
C LEU A 502 16.98 4.23 4.50
N GLY A 503 16.13 3.91 5.49
CA GLY A 503 15.28 4.90 6.15
C GLY A 503 16.10 5.91 6.95
N ILE A 504 17.09 5.42 7.70
CA ILE A 504 18.01 6.26 8.48
C ILE A 504 18.88 7.14 7.57
N THR A 505 19.39 6.62 6.44
CA THR A 505 20.17 7.45 5.50
C THR A 505 19.31 8.44 4.74
N THR A 506 18.10 8.06 4.30
CA THR A 506 17.13 9.00 3.70
C THR A 506 16.85 10.16 4.65
N LEU A 507 16.68 9.87 5.94
CA LEU A 507 16.46 10.85 6.99
C LEU A 507 17.67 11.78 7.20
N ILE A 508 18.87 11.22 7.39
CA ILE A 508 20.08 12.00 7.70
C ILE A 508 20.50 12.90 6.53
N TYR A 509 20.31 12.46 5.29
CA TYR A 509 20.68 13.22 4.09
C TYR A 509 19.58 14.15 3.56
N LEU A 510 18.59 14.52 4.37
CA LEU A 510 17.49 15.46 4.00
C LEU A 510 16.64 14.98 2.81
N VAL A 511 16.26 13.70 2.83
CA VAL A 511 15.37 13.03 1.86
C VAL A 511 15.79 13.25 0.38
N PRO A 512 17.00 12.85 -0.05
CA PRO A 512 17.37 12.88 -1.46
C PRO A 512 16.42 12.00 -2.27
N ILE A 513 15.94 12.49 -3.43
CA ILE A 513 14.93 11.82 -4.26
C ILE A 513 15.28 10.35 -4.53
N SER A 514 16.55 10.06 -4.81
CA SER A 514 17.06 8.71 -5.05
C SER A 514 16.96 7.79 -3.82
N LEU A 515 17.27 8.30 -2.61
CA LEU A 515 17.15 7.55 -1.37
C LEU A 515 15.68 7.36 -0.97
N GLY A 516 14.85 8.40 -1.10
CA GLY A 516 13.40 8.32 -0.85
C GLY A 516 12.71 7.28 -1.75
N ALA A 517 13.00 7.31 -3.06
CA ALA A 517 12.48 6.33 -4.01
C ALA A 517 13.00 4.91 -3.74
N LEU A 518 14.28 4.75 -3.38
CA LEU A 518 14.86 3.46 -3.02
C LEU A 518 14.28 2.91 -1.71
N HIS A 519 14.01 3.77 -0.72
CA HIS A 519 13.33 3.39 0.52
C HIS A 519 11.88 2.95 0.25
N GLN A 520 11.16 3.64 -0.65
CA GLN A 520 9.82 3.22 -1.08
C GLN A 520 9.85 1.88 -1.82
N ALA A 521 10.79 1.67 -2.74
CA ALA A 521 10.99 0.39 -3.41
C ALA A 521 11.33 -0.75 -2.42
N GLY A 522 12.19 -0.45 -1.43
CA GLY A 522 12.55 -1.37 -0.36
C GLY A 522 11.38 -1.74 0.55
N ALA A 523 10.43 -0.82 0.80
CA ALA A 523 9.21 -1.11 1.55
C ALA A 523 8.31 -2.13 0.83
N VAL A 524 8.15 -2.00 -0.49
CA VAL A 524 7.41 -3.00 -1.29
C VAL A 524 8.18 -4.32 -1.35
N ALA A 525 9.51 -4.29 -1.47
CA ALA A 525 10.34 -5.50 -1.44
C ALA A 525 10.26 -6.25 -0.10
N LEU A 526 10.26 -5.51 1.03
CA LEU A 526 10.05 -6.06 2.37
C LEU A 526 8.68 -6.75 2.47
N LEU A 527 7.62 -6.08 2.01
CA LEU A 527 6.26 -6.64 1.95
C LEU A 527 6.21 -7.90 1.06
N THR A 528 6.90 -7.89 -0.08
CA THR A 528 7.00 -9.02 -1.02
C THR A 528 7.53 -10.27 -0.32
N VAL A 529 8.60 -10.13 0.48
CA VAL A 529 9.22 -11.27 1.17
C VAL A 529 8.39 -11.70 2.39
N CYS A 530 7.76 -10.77 3.12
CA CYS A 530 6.75 -11.09 4.14
C CYS A 530 5.59 -11.94 3.54
N LEU A 531 5.03 -11.53 2.40
CA LEU A 531 3.99 -12.27 1.69
C LEU A 531 4.48 -13.64 1.21
N ALA A 532 5.68 -13.73 0.64
CA ALA A 532 6.26 -14.99 0.20
C ALA A 532 6.47 -15.96 1.38
N PHE A 533 6.95 -15.47 2.53
CA PHE A 533 7.13 -16.24 3.75
C PHE A 533 5.80 -16.77 4.29
N ALA A 534 4.80 -15.90 4.47
CA ALA A 534 3.45 -16.27 4.89
C ALA A 534 2.79 -17.26 3.91
N ALA A 535 2.97 -17.04 2.59
CA ALA A 535 2.47 -17.94 1.57
C ALA A 535 3.06 -19.36 1.73
N ARG A 536 4.35 -19.52 2.02
CA ARG A 536 4.98 -20.85 2.24
C ARG A 536 4.45 -21.61 3.46
N LEU A 537 3.86 -20.93 4.43
CA LEU A 537 3.33 -21.52 5.68
C LEU A 537 1.82 -21.84 5.63
N ARG A 538 1.10 -21.27 4.64
CA ARG A 538 -0.35 -21.48 4.43
C ARG A 538 -0.70 -22.97 4.23
N LYS A 539 -1.76 -23.42 4.92
CA LYS A 539 -2.33 -24.77 4.77
C LYS A 539 -2.87 -24.98 3.35
N PRO A 540 -2.75 -26.19 2.76
CA PRO A 540 -3.38 -26.50 1.48
C PRO A 540 -4.91 -26.41 1.56
N ARG A 541 -5.56 -26.02 0.45
CA ARG A 541 -7.03 -25.95 0.34
C ARG A 541 -7.64 -27.35 0.27
N PHE A 542 -8.76 -27.58 0.94
CA PHE A 542 -9.40 -28.89 1.00
C PHE A 542 -9.67 -29.55 -0.37
N PRO A 543 -10.18 -28.86 -1.40
CA PRO A 543 -10.33 -29.44 -2.74
C PRO A 543 -9.01 -29.90 -3.38
N ILE A 544 -7.90 -29.22 -3.08
CA ILE A 544 -6.56 -29.59 -3.55
C ILE A 544 -6.04 -30.82 -2.78
N ILE A 545 -6.30 -30.92 -1.47
CA ILE A 545 -5.95 -32.12 -0.69
C ILE A 545 -6.62 -33.36 -1.29
N LEU A 546 -7.92 -33.29 -1.58
CA LEU A 546 -8.67 -34.39 -2.21
C LEU A 546 -8.10 -34.76 -3.59
N LEU A 547 -7.83 -33.75 -4.43
CA LEU A 547 -7.25 -33.95 -5.77
C LEU A 547 -5.89 -34.65 -5.70
N ILE A 548 -4.96 -34.15 -4.87
CA ILE A 548 -3.62 -34.72 -4.71
C ILE A 548 -3.68 -36.14 -4.15
N ASN A 549 -4.54 -36.42 -3.17
CA ASN A 549 -4.69 -37.77 -2.62
C ASN A 549 -5.20 -38.76 -3.68
N ASN A 550 -6.15 -38.36 -4.53
CA ASN A 550 -6.63 -39.19 -5.63
C ASN A 550 -5.57 -39.40 -6.71
N LEU A 551 -4.83 -38.37 -7.11
CA LEU A 551 -3.70 -38.49 -8.05
C LEU A 551 -2.62 -39.43 -7.50
N ASN A 552 -2.25 -39.30 -6.23
CA ASN A 552 -1.26 -40.17 -5.59
C ASN A 552 -1.72 -41.63 -5.53
N ARG A 553 -2.99 -41.89 -5.17
CA ARG A 553 -3.58 -43.24 -5.21
C ARG A 553 -3.54 -43.85 -6.62
N ASN A 554 -3.87 -43.08 -7.65
CA ASN A 554 -3.84 -43.55 -9.03
C ASN A 554 -2.41 -43.85 -9.52
N LEU A 555 -1.42 -43.04 -9.12
CA LEU A 555 -0.01 -43.32 -9.40
C LEU A 555 0.49 -44.58 -8.69
N ILE A 556 0.08 -44.82 -7.43
CA ILE A 556 0.42 -46.06 -6.71
C ILE A 556 -0.19 -47.26 -7.46
N LYS A 557 -1.48 -47.22 -7.83
CA LYS A 557 -2.14 -48.26 -8.63
C LYS A 557 -1.41 -48.54 -9.94
N LYS A 558 -1.05 -47.50 -10.71
CA LYS A 558 -0.34 -47.63 -12.00
C LYS A 558 1.07 -48.23 -11.85
N ASN A 559 1.77 -47.92 -10.75
CA ASN A 559 3.08 -48.53 -10.48
C ASN A 559 2.92 -50.00 -10.06
N ALA A 560 1.92 -50.32 -9.23
CA ALA A 560 1.63 -51.70 -8.81
C ALA A 560 1.20 -52.59 -9.99
N SER A 561 0.39 -52.08 -10.92
CA SER A 561 0.06 -52.82 -12.15
C SER A 561 1.26 -53.00 -13.08
N LYS A 562 2.19 -52.04 -13.13
CA LYS A 562 3.42 -52.21 -13.91
C LYS A 562 4.33 -53.29 -13.32
N ILE A 563 4.39 -53.41 -11.98
CA ILE A 563 5.17 -54.46 -11.29
C ILE A 563 4.54 -55.85 -11.48
N LYS A 564 3.21 -55.96 -11.59
CA LYS A 564 2.52 -57.24 -11.87
C LYS A 564 2.64 -57.73 -13.31
N ASN A 565 3.11 -56.87 -14.22
CA ASN A 565 3.25 -57.16 -15.66
C ASN A 565 4.74 -57.29 -16.07
N LEU A 566 5.64 -57.37 -15.08
CA LEU A 566 7.07 -57.65 -15.19
C LEU A 566 7.35 -58.95 -14.44
#